data_AF-A0A1G4IKF2-F1
#
_entry.id   AF-A0A1G4IKF2-F1
#
_cell.length_a   1.000
_cell.length_b   1.000
_cell.length_c   1.000
_cell.angle_alpha   90.00
_cell.angle_beta   90.00
_cell.angle_gamma   90.00
#
_symmetry.space_group_name_H-M   'P 1'
#
loop_
_entity.id
_entity.type
_entity.pdbx_description
1 polymer ?
#
loop_
_entity_poly.entity_id
_entity_poly.type
_entity_poly.pdbx_seq_one_letter_code
_entity_poly.pdbx_strand_id
1 'polypeptide(L)'
;MWQAKGASHGRLQTGDGNNGSPATKTGGAISSVVCSLDRKQTQRGYFKPGILTATGLGKEPIPTAKGSTKQTNSKNCNLPKVNADGFGGGEPQTAESVTYGGGLFEAAKADAQQTGTHIATLKTATDHKHKIWKNAFMTMDALDKLDTSQHDIKTDDNTPAAELEQAVTAILSEPKNRGQQTPQTNTLRLFAKPISKRIEKFIENFEKHPLKNGDLGVTQDTRLGDITGVPTLTKLLLRVTLAVTQTKDKLENELATRKPDEDVKATGEKQKECNKHHASQHDCDSKDFCTYDKAKDEGKRCVYNKTKV
;
A
#
# COMPACT_ATOMS: atom_id res chain seq x y z
N MET A 1 14.75 37.66 16.18
CA MET A 1 14.88 38.88 17.02
C MET A 1 13.54 39.14 17.72
N TRP A 2 13.28 38.47 18.85
CA TRP A 2 12.10 38.69 19.70
C TRP A 2 12.59 39.48 20.91
N GLN A 3 12.43 40.80 20.91
CA GLN A 3 12.68 41.60 22.09
C GLN A 3 11.41 42.37 22.43
N ALA A 4 10.71 41.87 23.46
CA ALA A 4 9.96 42.71 24.38
C ALA A 4 10.99 43.54 25.16
N LYS A 5 10.94 44.86 25.10
CA LYS A 5 11.76 45.68 26.01
C LYS A 5 10.97 46.84 26.57
N GLY A 6 10.50 46.64 27.79
CA GLY A 6 10.05 47.69 28.70
C GLY A 6 8.61 48.16 28.50
N ALA A 7 8.22 49.12 29.36
CA ALA A 7 6.87 49.66 29.38
C ALA A 7 6.50 50.47 28.12
N SER A 8 7.48 50.95 27.34
CA SER A 8 7.26 51.85 26.19
C SER A 8 7.55 51.21 24.81
N HIS A 9 8.19 50.04 24.74
CA HIS A 9 8.56 49.40 23.47
C HIS A 9 8.21 47.90 23.43
N GLY A 10 7.59 47.45 22.34
CA GLY A 10 7.22 46.05 22.16
C GLY A 10 6.75 45.74 20.75
N ARG A 11 7.29 44.67 20.15
CA ARG A 11 7.02 44.30 18.74
C ARG A 11 5.96 43.22 18.56
N LEU A 12 5.72 42.41 19.59
CA LEU A 12 4.69 41.36 19.63
C LEU A 12 3.94 41.51 20.97
N GLN A 13 2.61 41.52 20.92
CA GLN A 13 1.76 41.87 22.06
C GLN A 13 0.59 40.90 22.22
N THR A 14 0.06 40.81 23.44
CA THR A 14 -1.05 39.92 23.79
C THR A 14 -2.44 40.48 23.47
N GLY A 15 -2.54 41.74 23.04
CA GLY A 15 -3.80 42.43 22.77
C GLY A 15 -3.62 43.66 21.90
N ASP A 16 -4.73 44.24 21.46
CA ASP A 16 -4.79 45.38 20.54
C ASP A 16 -4.97 46.71 21.30
N GLY A 17 -4.69 47.86 20.65
CA GLY A 17 -4.89 49.18 21.24
C GLY A 17 -4.06 49.42 22.52
N ASN A 18 -4.65 50.05 23.54
CA ASN A 18 -3.97 50.36 24.80
C ASN A 18 -3.79 49.16 25.75
N ASN A 19 -4.40 48.02 25.45
CA ASN A 19 -4.46 46.86 26.35
C ASN A 19 -3.38 45.80 26.07
N GLY A 20 -2.44 46.11 25.16
CA GLY A 20 -1.36 45.22 24.76
C GLY A 20 -0.23 45.18 25.80
N SER A 21 0.06 44.00 26.34
CA SER A 21 1.31 43.74 27.05
C SER A 21 2.30 43.04 26.12
N PRO A 22 3.63 43.22 26.29
CA PRO A 22 4.60 42.47 25.52
C PRO A 22 4.40 40.96 25.69
N ALA A 23 4.31 40.24 24.57
CA ALA A 23 4.17 38.78 24.58
C ALA A 23 5.43 38.13 25.17
N THR A 24 5.27 37.13 26.05
CA THR A 24 6.36 36.38 26.70
C THR A 24 6.60 35.04 26.00
N LYS A 25 7.86 34.63 25.77
CA LYS A 25 8.20 33.30 25.26
C LYS A 25 8.53 32.39 26.44
N THR A 26 7.79 31.31 26.59
CA THR A 26 8.03 30.30 27.61
C THR A 26 8.08 28.94 26.91
N GLY A 27 9.25 28.31 26.91
CA GLY A 27 9.48 27.07 26.17
C GLY A 27 9.13 27.21 24.68
N GLY A 28 8.26 26.32 24.20
CA GLY A 28 7.79 26.29 22.80
C GLY A 28 6.59 27.19 22.50
N ALA A 29 6.21 28.11 23.38
CA ALA A 29 5.06 28.99 23.22
C ALA A 29 5.46 30.48 23.29
N ILE A 30 4.71 31.31 22.56
CA ILE A 30 4.70 32.77 22.70
C ILE A 30 3.33 33.14 23.25
N SER A 31 3.30 33.68 24.46
CA SER A 31 2.12 33.84 25.29
C SER A 31 1.38 32.50 25.42
N SER A 32 0.09 32.45 25.05
CA SER A 32 -0.71 31.21 25.04
C SER A 32 -0.63 30.44 23.71
N VAL A 33 0.13 30.92 22.72
CA VAL A 33 0.17 30.32 21.37
C VAL A 33 1.41 29.46 21.19
N VAL A 34 1.23 28.20 20.79
CA VAL A 34 2.32 27.29 20.46
C VAL A 34 3.11 27.85 19.26
N CYS A 35 4.36 28.24 19.48
CA CYS A 35 5.23 28.87 18.49
C CYS A 35 6.71 28.69 18.91
N SER A 36 7.27 27.50 18.66
CA SER A 36 8.64 27.17 19.09
C SER A 36 9.71 28.02 18.39
N LEU A 37 9.44 28.41 17.14
CA LEU A 37 10.40 29.01 16.19
C LEU A 37 11.53 28.07 15.75
N ASP A 38 11.51 26.84 16.23
CA ASP A 38 12.45 25.78 15.87
C ASP A 38 11.82 24.82 14.88
N ARG A 39 12.59 24.39 13.88
CA ARG A 39 12.19 23.33 12.97
C ARG A 39 12.14 22.02 13.75
N LYS A 40 10.94 21.44 13.90
CA LYS A 40 10.77 20.13 14.52
C LYS A 40 11.47 19.05 13.70
N GLN A 41 11.91 17.98 14.36
CA GLN A 41 12.43 16.79 13.68
C GLN A 41 11.36 16.19 12.76
N THR A 42 11.81 15.65 11.63
CA THR A 42 10.95 14.95 10.68
C THR A 42 10.31 13.74 11.36
N GLN A 43 8.99 13.74 11.46
CA GLN A 43 8.23 12.57 11.88
C GLN A 43 7.89 11.71 10.66
N ARG A 44 7.63 10.42 10.87
CA ARG A 44 7.14 9.54 9.80
C ARG A 44 5.68 9.89 9.48
N GLY A 45 5.38 10.01 8.20
CA GLY A 45 4.02 10.22 7.69
C GLY A 45 3.67 11.68 7.43
N TYR A 46 2.67 11.87 6.58
CA TYR A 46 2.07 13.18 6.30
C TYR A 46 0.95 13.45 7.30
N PHE A 47 0.92 14.66 7.85
CA PHE A 47 -0.19 15.16 8.65
C PHE A 47 -0.73 16.42 8.01
N LYS A 48 -2.02 16.42 7.66
CA LYS A 48 -2.70 17.60 7.10
C LYS A 48 -2.69 18.74 8.13
N PRO A 49 -2.07 19.89 7.84
CA PRO A 49 -2.14 21.02 8.76
C PRO A 49 -3.58 21.52 8.90
N GLY A 50 -4.06 21.72 10.13
CA GLY A 50 -5.42 22.21 10.38
C GLY A 50 -5.70 23.63 9.85
N ILE A 51 -4.65 24.37 9.46
CA ILE A 51 -4.77 25.67 8.80
C ILE A 51 -5.01 25.55 7.29
N LEU A 52 -4.89 24.38 6.69
CA LEU A 52 -5.08 24.21 5.25
C LEU A 52 -6.58 24.21 4.91
N THR A 53 -7.00 25.05 3.98
CA THR A 53 -8.38 25.10 3.47
C THR A 53 -8.42 24.71 1.98
N ALA A 54 -9.61 24.68 1.37
CA ALA A 54 -9.75 24.36 -0.05
C ALA A 54 -9.14 25.42 -0.99
N THR A 55 -8.95 26.66 -0.52
CA THR A 55 -8.56 27.81 -1.33
C THR A 55 -7.24 28.46 -0.90
N GLY A 56 -6.72 28.13 0.28
CA GLY A 56 -5.51 28.73 0.81
C GLY A 56 -5.18 28.25 2.22
N LEU A 57 -4.54 29.14 2.99
CA LEU A 57 -4.34 28.97 4.42
C LEU A 57 -5.55 29.56 5.17
N GLY A 58 -5.70 29.22 6.45
CA GLY A 58 -6.85 29.62 7.26
C GLY A 58 -6.87 31.11 7.58
N LYS A 59 -7.24 31.44 8.82
CA LYS A 59 -7.39 32.83 9.29
C LYS A 59 -6.20 33.71 8.91
N GLU A 60 -6.51 34.87 8.33
CA GLU A 60 -5.53 35.91 8.01
C GLU A 60 -4.82 36.39 9.29
N PRO A 61 -3.49 36.28 9.40
CA PRO A 61 -2.76 36.61 10.61
C PRO A 61 -2.70 38.12 10.86
N ILE A 62 -2.78 38.93 9.79
CA ILE A 62 -2.84 40.38 9.83
C ILE A 62 -4.01 40.84 8.94
N PRO A 63 -4.83 41.81 9.38
CA PRO A 63 -5.92 42.35 8.57
C PRO A 63 -5.41 42.89 7.23
N THR A 64 -6.15 42.60 6.16
CA THR A 64 -5.85 43.10 4.80
C THR A 64 -6.36 44.52 4.59
N ALA A 65 -7.23 45.02 5.48
CA ALA A 65 -7.61 46.42 5.53
C ALA A 65 -6.57 47.20 6.34
N LYS A 66 -6.17 48.35 5.81
CA LYS A 66 -5.39 49.36 6.51
C LYS A 66 -6.12 49.81 7.78
N GLY A 67 -5.44 49.81 8.92
CA GLY A 67 -6.01 50.30 10.18
C GLY A 67 -5.28 49.82 11.45
N SER A 68 -5.73 50.32 12.59
CA SER A 68 -5.14 50.06 13.92
C SER A 68 -5.68 48.82 14.63
N THR A 69 -6.52 48.01 13.98
CA THR A 69 -7.24 46.90 14.62
C THR A 69 -6.35 45.79 15.18
N LYS A 70 -5.08 45.71 14.74
CA LYS A 70 -4.03 44.82 15.27
C LYS A 70 -2.72 45.55 15.60
N GLN A 71 -2.79 46.87 15.74
CA GLN A 71 -1.64 47.69 16.10
C GLN A 71 -1.94 48.39 17.43
N THR A 72 -0.95 48.47 18.31
CA THR A 72 -1.05 49.32 19.48
C THR A 72 -0.64 50.75 19.12
N ASN A 73 -1.27 51.72 19.77
CA ASN A 73 -0.83 53.11 19.84
C ASN A 73 -0.02 53.40 21.12
N SER A 74 0.04 52.45 22.06
CA SER A 74 0.62 52.66 23.41
C SER A 74 2.07 52.18 23.55
N LYS A 75 2.56 51.35 22.61
CA LYS A 75 3.95 50.88 22.59
C LYS A 75 4.57 51.14 21.23
N ASN A 76 5.81 51.63 21.24
CA ASN A 76 6.54 51.91 20.02
C ASN A 76 7.20 50.65 19.45
N CYS A 77 7.06 50.47 18.14
CA CYS A 77 7.78 49.49 17.35
C CYS A 77 8.34 50.18 16.10
N ASN A 78 9.66 50.36 16.05
CA ASN A 78 10.30 51.09 14.93
C ASN A 78 10.43 50.24 13.67
N LEU A 79 10.43 48.91 13.79
CA LEU A 79 10.62 47.99 12.66
C LEU A 79 9.60 48.20 11.52
N PRO A 80 8.28 48.27 11.77
CA PRO A 80 7.30 48.53 10.72
C PRO A 80 7.22 50.00 10.28
N LYS A 81 7.90 50.94 10.95
CA LYS A 81 7.89 52.36 10.55
C LYS A 81 8.99 52.60 9.52
N VAL A 82 8.65 52.61 8.23
CA VAL A 82 9.62 52.71 7.12
C VAL A 82 9.91 54.18 6.76
N ASN A 83 10.05 55.04 7.77
CA ASN A 83 10.30 56.47 7.60
C ASN A 83 11.38 56.96 8.58
N ALA A 84 11.67 58.26 8.55
CA ALA A 84 12.70 58.89 9.36
C ALA A 84 12.50 58.68 10.87
N ASP A 85 11.25 58.62 11.34
CA ASP A 85 10.87 58.40 12.75
C ASP A 85 11.00 56.93 13.20
N GLY A 86 11.37 56.03 12.30
CA GLY A 86 11.31 54.59 12.47
C GLY A 86 12.61 53.88 12.13
N PHE A 87 12.49 52.79 11.36
CA PHE A 87 13.62 51.99 10.87
C PHE A 87 14.61 52.81 10.02
N GLY A 88 14.14 53.88 9.36
CA GLY A 88 14.98 54.74 8.52
C GLY A 88 15.99 55.60 9.28
N GLY A 89 15.83 55.76 10.59
CA GLY A 89 16.85 56.38 11.45
C GLY A 89 17.26 57.80 11.06
N GLY A 90 16.33 58.61 10.56
CA GLY A 90 16.59 59.98 10.07
C GLY A 90 16.93 60.08 8.58
N GLU A 91 17.22 58.98 7.90
CA GLU A 91 17.58 59.00 6.48
C GLU A 91 16.36 58.92 5.54
N PRO A 92 16.38 59.64 4.39
CA PRO A 92 15.35 59.52 3.37
C PRO A 92 15.25 58.08 2.83
N GLN A 93 14.07 57.47 2.96
CA GLN A 93 13.81 56.14 2.42
C GLN A 93 13.27 56.24 0.99
N THR A 94 13.86 55.49 0.05
CA THR A 94 13.43 55.45 -1.37
C THR A 94 12.36 54.38 -1.63
N ALA A 95 12.25 53.37 -0.77
CA ALA A 95 11.22 52.36 -0.87
C ALA A 95 9.88 52.91 -0.37
N GLU A 96 8.82 52.78 -1.18
CA GLU A 96 7.45 53.15 -0.78
C GLU A 96 6.88 52.20 0.27
N SER A 97 7.41 50.97 0.35
CA SER A 97 7.03 49.99 1.35
C SER A 97 8.07 48.90 1.54
N VAL A 98 7.96 48.17 2.66
CA VAL A 98 8.77 46.99 2.97
C VAL A 98 7.87 45.82 3.27
N THR A 99 8.17 44.67 2.67
CA THR A 99 7.46 43.40 2.90
C THR A 99 8.18 42.54 3.93
N TYR A 100 7.40 41.85 4.76
CA TYR A 100 7.89 41.04 5.88
C TYR A 100 7.31 39.63 5.83
N GLY A 101 8.01 38.67 6.45
CA GLY A 101 7.51 37.29 6.60
C GLY A 101 7.31 36.57 5.26
N GLY A 102 8.16 36.82 4.27
CA GLY A 102 7.98 36.26 2.92
C GLY A 102 6.76 36.84 2.20
N GLY A 103 6.46 38.11 2.45
CA GLY A 103 5.30 38.83 1.89
C GLY A 103 3.98 38.44 2.54
N LEU A 104 4.00 38.16 3.84
CA LEU A 104 2.79 37.94 4.64
C LEU A 104 2.09 39.25 5.00
N PHE A 105 2.88 40.31 5.14
CA PHE A 105 2.40 41.66 5.36
C PHE A 105 3.40 42.69 4.86
N GLU A 106 2.92 43.90 4.68
CA GLU A 106 3.67 45.04 4.18
C GLU A 106 3.47 46.22 5.12
N ALA A 107 4.51 47.04 5.28
CA ALA A 107 4.40 48.35 5.92
C ALA A 107 4.74 49.44 4.93
N ALA A 108 3.81 50.38 4.74
CA ALA A 108 3.98 51.51 3.84
C ALA A 108 4.75 52.65 4.53
N LYS A 109 5.53 53.40 3.74
CA LYS A 109 6.29 54.56 4.19
C LYS A 109 5.40 55.70 4.69
N ALA A 110 4.26 55.93 4.03
CA ALA A 110 3.43 57.13 4.21
C ALA A 110 2.63 57.17 5.52
N ASP A 111 2.07 56.04 5.96
CA ASP A 111 1.15 55.97 7.10
C ASP A 111 1.63 55.03 8.22
N ALA A 112 2.75 54.33 8.01
CA ALA A 112 3.29 53.29 8.88
C ALA A 112 2.27 52.19 9.25
N GLN A 113 1.17 52.07 8.50
CA GLN A 113 0.14 51.07 8.73
C GLN A 113 0.55 49.75 8.07
N GLN A 114 0.47 48.68 8.84
CA GLN A 114 0.67 47.33 8.34
C GLN A 114 -0.58 46.85 7.61
N THR A 115 -0.38 46.24 6.45
CA THR A 115 -1.43 45.59 5.67
C THR A 115 -1.05 44.13 5.47
N GLY A 116 -1.94 43.23 5.87
CA GLY A 116 -1.79 41.79 5.65
C GLY A 116 -2.06 41.40 4.22
N THR A 117 -1.45 40.31 3.78
CA THR A 117 -1.72 39.69 2.48
C THR A 117 -2.86 38.70 2.59
N HIS A 118 -3.70 38.62 1.55
CA HIS A 118 -4.78 37.65 1.45
C HIS A 118 -4.22 36.22 1.25
N ILE A 119 -4.00 35.48 2.35
CA ILE A 119 -3.55 34.09 2.30
C ILE A 119 -4.70 33.06 2.32
N ALA A 120 -5.94 33.49 2.52
CA ALA A 120 -7.13 32.65 2.44
C ALA A 120 -7.47 32.15 1.02
N THR A 121 -6.98 32.85 -0.01
CA THR A 121 -7.30 32.63 -1.43
C THR A 121 -6.06 32.41 -2.29
N LEU A 122 -4.99 31.85 -1.72
CA LEU A 122 -3.70 31.61 -2.41
C LEU A 122 -3.80 30.82 -3.71
N LYS A 123 -4.79 29.92 -3.82
CA LYS A 123 -4.98 29.08 -5.01
C LYS A 123 -5.17 29.92 -6.28
N THR A 124 -5.92 31.01 -6.17
CA THR A 124 -6.24 31.90 -7.30
C THR A 124 -5.39 33.16 -7.34
N ALA A 125 -4.61 33.43 -6.30
CA ALA A 125 -3.80 34.63 -6.21
C ALA A 125 -2.70 34.68 -7.28
N THR A 126 -2.54 35.84 -7.92
CA THR A 126 -1.57 36.07 -9.01
C THR A 126 -0.37 36.92 -8.58
N ASP A 127 -0.43 37.54 -7.40
CA ASP A 127 0.61 38.45 -6.91
C ASP A 127 1.88 37.68 -6.51
N HIS A 128 3.02 38.18 -6.99
CA HIS A 128 4.35 37.63 -6.71
C HIS A 128 4.77 37.83 -5.25
N LYS A 129 4.22 38.81 -4.53
CA LYS A 129 4.63 39.16 -3.16
C LYS A 129 4.57 37.97 -2.19
N HIS A 130 3.63 37.04 -2.35
CA HIS A 130 3.44 35.89 -1.47
C HIS A 130 3.71 34.55 -2.15
N LYS A 131 4.55 34.53 -3.19
CA LYS A 131 4.90 33.32 -3.96
C LYS A 131 5.33 32.15 -3.06
N ILE A 132 6.06 32.40 -1.98
CA ILE A 132 6.49 31.37 -1.04
C ILE A 132 5.31 30.66 -0.37
N TRP A 133 4.31 31.43 0.07
CA TRP A 133 3.10 30.92 0.71
C TRP A 133 2.21 30.18 -0.29
N LYS A 134 2.06 30.71 -1.50
CA LYS A 134 1.33 30.04 -2.59
C LYS A 134 1.97 28.71 -2.94
N ASN A 135 3.30 28.67 -3.11
CA ASN A 135 4.01 27.43 -3.43
C ASN A 135 3.85 26.39 -2.31
N ALA A 136 4.03 26.80 -1.05
CA ALA A 136 3.81 25.92 0.09
C ALA A 136 2.37 25.37 0.13
N PHE A 137 1.38 26.23 -0.07
CA PHE A 137 -0.03 25.82 -0.17
C PHE A 137 -0.25 24.80 -1.30
N MET A 138 0.21 25.09 -2.51
CA MET A 138 0.02 24.20 -3.67
C MET A 138 0.68 22.83 -3.46
N THR A 139 1.87 22.79 -2.84
CA THR A 139 2.54 21.53 -2.51
C THR A 139 1.74 20.73 -1.47
N MET A 140 1.25 21.38 -0.41
CA MET A 140 0.43 20.70 0.60
C MET A 140 -0.92 20.23 0.04
N ASP A 141 -1.58 21.03 -0.80
CA ASP A 141 -2.83 20.67 -1.49
C ASP A 141 -2.63 19.48 -2.43
N ALA A 142 -1.50 19.40 -3.13
CA ALA A 142 -1.16 18.26 -3.97
C ALA A 142 -0.89 16.98 -3.16
N LEU A 143 -0.20 17.10 -2.01
CA LEU A 143 0.02 15.97 -1.11
C LEU A 143 -1.29 15.47 -0.48
N ASP A 144 -2.20 16.38 -0.12
CA ASP A 144 -3.51 16.05 0.43
C ASP A 144 -4.41 15.31 -0.57
N LYS A 145 -4.20 15.56 -1.86
CA LYS A 145 -4.95 14.96 -2.97
C LYS A 145 -4.24 13.78 -3.62
N LEU A 146 -3.11 13.35 -3.07
CA LEU A 146 -2.38 12.22 -3.62
C LEU A 146 -3.25 10.98 -3.51
N ASP A 147 -3.74 10.49 -4.64
CA ASP A 147 -4.53 9.28 -4.71
C ASP A 147 -3.60 8.07 -4.59
N THR A 148 -3.69 7.36 -3.47
CA THR A 148 -2.93 6.14 -3.23
C THR A 148 -3.72 4.88 -3.60
N SER A 149 -4.93 5.00 -4.14
CA SER A 149 -5.81 3.87 -4.47
C SER A 149 -5.22 2.91 -5.51
N GLN A 150 -4.25 3.36 -6.30
CA GLN A 150 -3.47 2.49 -7.19
C GLN A 150 -2.62 1.43 -6.44
N HIS A 151 -2.44 1.61 -5.13
CA HIS A 151 -1.75 0.66 -4.25
C HIS A 151 -2.73 -0.18 -3.41
N ASP A 152 -4.03 0.10 -3.49
CA ASP A 152 -5.05 -0.66 -2.80
C ASP A 152 -5.45 -1.87 -3.65
N ILE A 153 -5.72 -2.99 -2.97
CA ILE A 153 -6.27 -4.17 -3.62
C ILE A 153 -7.72 -3.87 -4.00
N LYS A 154 -8.02 -3.84 -5.30
CA LYS A 154 -9.38 -3.67 -5.81
C LYS A 154 -10.10 -5.02 -5.86
N THR A 155 -11.09 -5.21 -4.99
CA THR A 155 -12.00 -6.36 -5.06
C THR A 155 -13.44 -5.90 -4.93
N ASP A 156 -14.30 -6.35 -5.85
CA ASP A 156 -15.75 -6.22 -5.78
C ASP A 156 -16.37 -7.62 -5.63
N ASP A 157 -17.44 -7.76 -4.85
CA ASP A 157 -18.04 -9.06 -4.54
C ASP A 157 -18.83 -9.68 -5.69
N ASN A 158 -19.26 -8.84 -6.63
CA ASN A 158 -20.22 -9.19 -7.67
C ASN A 158 -19.59 -9.25 -9.06
N THR A 159 -18.55 -8.47 -9.29
CA THR A 159 -17.88 -8.38 -10.59
C THR A 159 -16.38 -8.50 -10.38
N PRO A 160 -15.70 -9.45 -11.05
CA PRO A 160 -14.25 -9.53 -10.99
C PRO A 160 -13.59 -8.23 -11.45
N ALA A 161 -12.51 -7.82 -10.79
CA ALA A 161 -11.68 -6.73 -11.27
C ALA A 161 -11.05 -7.09 -12.62
N ALA A 162 -10.96 -6.13 -13.54
CA ALA A 162 -10.41 -6.37 -14.89
C ALA A 162 -8.99 -6.96 -14.87
N GLU A 163 -8.16 -6.54 -13.90
CA GLU A 163 -6.81 -7.05 -13.69
C GLU A 163 -6.80 -8.54 -13.29
N LEU A 164 -7.75 -8.95 -12.44
CA LEU A 164 -7.92 -10.35 -12.05
C LEU A 164 -8.38 -11.19 -13.25
N GLU A 165 -9.31 -10.69 -14.05
CA GLU A 165 -9.77 -11.38 -15.27
C GLU A 165 -8.63 -11.57 -16.28
N GLN A 166 -7.79 -10.55 -16.45
CA GLN A 166 -6.61 -10.63 -17.31
C GLN A 166 -5.62 -11.68 -16.80
N ALA A 167 -5.32 -11.70 -15.50
CA ALA A 167 -4.40 -12.66 -14.90
C ALA A 167 -4.93 -14.11 -15.03
N VAL A 168 -6.20 -14.34 -14.69
CA VAL A 168 -6.85 -15.65 -14.84
C VAL A 168 -6.85 -16.09 -16.30
N THR A 169 -7.13 -15.17 -17.23
CA THR A 169 -7.08 -15.46 -18.66
C THR A 169 -5.67 -15.84 -19.10
N ALA A 170 -4.64 -15.13 -18.66
CA ALA A 170 -3.26 -15.47 -19.00
C ALA A 170 -2.83 -16.85 -18.48
N ILE A 171 -3.28 -17.23 -17.28
CA ILE A 171 -2.96 -18.53 -16.66
C ILE A 171 -3.74 -19.67 -17.34
N LEU A 172 -5.03 -19.48 -17.62
CA LEU A 172 -5.91 -20.53 -18.14
C LEU A 172 -5.94 -20.60 -19.67
N SER A 173 -5.25 -19.70 -20.38
CA SER A 173 -5.20 -19.69 -21.85
C SER A 173 -4.42 -20.90 -22.38
N GLU A 174 -5.05 -22.07 -22.42
CA GLU A 174 -4.63 -23.15 -23.30
C GLU A 174 -4.98 -22.79 -24.76
N PRO A 175 -4.07 -23.03 -25.72
CA PRO A 175 -4.31 -22.73 -27.14
C PRO A 175 -5.56 -23.43 -27.71
N LYS A 176 -5.99 -24.56 -27.13
CA LYS A 176 -7.04 -25.43 -27.70
C LYS A 176 -8.48 -25.02 -27.38
N ASN A 177 -8.71 -24.13 -26.41
CA ASN A 177 -10.04 -23.73 -25.96
C ASN A 177 -10.32 -22.21 -26.07
N ARG A 178 -9.51 -21.47 -26.86
CA ARG A 178 -9.76 -20.06 -27.20
C ARG A 178 -11.07 -19.95 -27.99
N GLY A 179 -12.20 -19.80 -27.29
CA GLY A 179 -13.49 -19.54 -27.91
C GLY A 179 -14.72 -19.91 -27.08
N GLN A 180 -14.60 -20.74 -26.03
CA GLN A 180 -15.77 -21.25 -25.31
C GLN A 180 -16.09 -20.56 -23.97
N GLN A 181 -15.18 -19.79 -23.36
CA GLN A 181 -15.41 -19.17 -22.05
C GLN A 181 -14.94 -17.72 -21.99
N THR A 182 -15.77 -16.84 -21.42
CA THR A 182 -15.42 -15.43 -21.18
C THR A 182 -14.44 -15.30 -20.00
N PRO A 183 -13.57 -14.27 -19.98
CA PRO A 183 -12.68 -13.98 -18.84
C PRO A 183 -13.40 -13.96 -17.49
N GLN A 184 -14.61 -13.39 -17.47
CA GLN A 184 -15.48 -13.37 -16.30
C GLN A 184 -15.89 -14.76 -15.84
N THR A 185 -16.33 -15.62 -16.77
CA THR A 185 -16.76 -17.00 -16.44
C THR A 185 -15.60 -17.81 -15.85
N ASN A 186 -14.41 -17.67 -16.44
CA ASN A 186 -13.21 -18.33 -15.94
C ASN A 186 -12.82 -17.86 -14.54
N THR A 187 -12.94 -16.56 -14.29
CA THR A 187 -12.63 -15.97 -12.99
C THR A 187 -13.63 -16.42 -11.93
N LEU A 188 -14.93 -16.43 -12.25
CA LEU A 188 -15.98 -16.93 -11.35
C LEU A 188 -15.88 -18.43 -11.07
N ARG A 189 -15.27 -19.21 -11.97
CA ARG A 189 -14.98 -20.63 -11.74
C ARG A 189 -13.91 -20.83 -10.66
N LEU A 190 -12.91 -19.95 -10.58
CA LEU A 190 -11.86 -19.99 -9.56
C LEU A 190 -12.31 -19.31 -8.26
N PHE A 191 -12.98 -18.17 -8.37
CA PHE A 191 -13.44 -17.35 -7.26
C PHE A 191 -14.93 -17.06 -7.41
N ALA A 192 -15.76 -17.99 -6.92
CA ALA A 192 -17.20 -17.80 -6.89
C ALA A 192 -17.61 -16.61 -6.00
N LYS A 193 -18.81 -16.08 -6.20
CA LYS A 193 -19.33 -15.00 -5.34
C LYS A 193 -19.54 -15.47 -3.88
N PRO A 194 -19.38 -14.57 -2.89
CA PRO A 194 -18.78 -13.24 -2.99
C PRO A 194 -17.26 -13.31 -3.23
N ILE A 195 -16.80 -12.64 -4.30
CA ILE A 195 -15.44 -12.82 -4.85
C ILE A 195 -14.37 -12.42 -3.83
N SER A 196 -14.54 -11.27 -3.15
CA SER A 196 -13.55 -10.78 -2.18
C SER A 196 -13.31 -11.80 -1.07
N LYS A 197 -14.39 -12.39 -0.53
CA LYS A 197 -14.32 -13.40 0.54
C LYS A 197 -13.67 -14.71 0.09
N ARG A 198 -13.83 -15.11 -1.18
CA ARG A 198 -13.14 -16.29 -1.70
C ARG A 198 -11.65 -16.05 -1.85
N ILE A 199 -11.26 -14.88 -2.34
CA ILE A 199 -9.85 -14.48 -2.44
C ILE A 199 -9.23 -14.34 -1.05
N GLU A 200 -9.90 -13.65 -0.12
CA GLU A 200 -9.46 -13.49 1.28
C GLU A 200 -9.22 -14.85 1.93
N LYS A 201 -10.19 -15.77 1.85
CA LYS A 201 -10.05 -17.12 2.40
C LYS A 201 -8.94 -17.93 1.72
N PHE A 202 -8.74 -17.75 0.42
CA PHE A 202 -7.65 -18.38 -0.31
C PHE A 202 -6.29 -17.87 0.20
N ILE A 203 -6.12 -16.55 0.32
CA ILE A 203 -4.90 -15.92 0.85
C ILE A 203 -4.66 -16.37 2.30
N GLU A 204 -5.68 -16.34 3.16
CA GLU A 204 -5.56 -16.79 4.55
C GLU A 204 -5.09 -18.25 4.65
N ASN A 205 -5.57 -19.14 3.77
CA ASN A 205 -5.14 -20.53 3.76
C ASN A 205 -3.67 -20.65 3.37
N PHE A 206 -3.21 -19.83 2.41
CA PHE A 206 -1.79 -19.76 2.04
C PHE A 206 -0.95 -19.21 3.20
N GLU A 207 -1.38 -18.13 3.83
CA GLU A 207 -0.67 -17.51 4.96
C GLU A 207 -0.54 -18.47 6.15
N LYS A 208 -1.58 -19.26 6.43
CA LYS A 208 -1.59 -20.25 7.52
C LYS A 208 -0.80 -21.52 7.21
N HIS A 209 -0.30 -21.68 5.97
CA HIS A 209 0.44 -22.87 5.59
C HIS A 209 1.71 -23.02 6.45
N PRO A 210 1.85 -24.12 7.21
CA PRO A 210 2.99 -24.32 8.08
C PRO A 210 4.23 -24.76 7.28
N LEU A 211 5.38 -24.22 7.65
CA LEU A 211 6.70 -24.64 7.19
C LEU A 211 7.48 -25.12 8.41
N LYS A 212 7.93 -26.37 8.40
CA LYS A 212 8.69 -26.94 9.52
C LYS A 212 10.16 -26.60 9.41
N ASN A 213 10.85 -26.56 10.54
CA ASN A 213 12.29 -26.37 10.56
C ASN A 213 12.99 -27.36 9.63
N GLY A 214 13.87 -26.85 8.75
CA GLY A 214 14.54 -27.63 7.71
C GLY A 214 13.82 -27.62 6.36
N ASP A 215 12.49 -27.51 6.33
CA ASP A 215 11.72 -27.47 5.09
C ASP A 215 12.07 -26.23 4.28
N LEU A 216 12.41 -26.41 3.01
CA LEU A 216 12.79 -25.31 2.12
C LEU A 216 13.82 -24.38 2.77
N GLY A 217 14.67 -24.92 3.65
CA GLY A 217 15.72 -24.26 4.42
C GLY A 217 15.26 -23.10 5.32
N VAL A 218 14.05 -23.17 5.89
CA VAL A 218 13.67 -22.32 7.03
C VAL A 218 14.36 -22.83 8.30
N THR A 219 14.74 -21.93 9.21
CA THR A 219 15.58 -22.25 10.39
C THR A 219 14.77 -22.55 11.66
N GLN A 220 13.46 -22.33 11.61
CA GLN A 220 12.52 -22.61 12.69
C GLN A 220 11.13 -22.86 12.10
N ASP A 221 10.26 -23.52 12.85
CA ASP A 221 8.84 -23.65 12.50
C ASP A 221 8.22 -22.26 12.32
N THR A 222 7.59 -22.02 11.17
CA THR A 222 6.97 -20.75 10.81
C THR A 222 5.74 -20.98 9.95
N ARG A 223 4.89 -19.96 9.79
CA ARG A 223 3.86 -19.96 8.74
C ARG A 223 4.33 -19.14 7.56
N LEU A 224 3.79 -19.41 6.37
CA LEU A 224 4.15 -18.65 5.17
C LEU A 224 3.84 -17.16 5.30
N GLY A 225 2.70 -16.81 5.92
CA GLY A 225 2.29 -15.42 6.14
C GLY A 225 3.17 -14.63 7.11
N ASP A 226 3.93 -15.32 7.97
CA ASP A 226 4.85 -14.69 8.91
C ASP A 226 6.21 -14.34 8.26
N ILE A 227 6.47 -14.83 7.04
CA ILE A 227 7.71 -14.56 6.30
C ILE A 227 7.56 -13.24 5.53
N THR A 228 8.33 -12.24 5.92
CA THR A 228 8.32 -10.92 5.28
C THR A 228 9.62 -10.64 4.52
N GLY A 229 9.53 -9.70 3.57
CA GLY A 229 10.68 -9.23 2.78
C GLY A 229 10.81 -9.95 1.43
N VAL A 230 10.85 -9.14 0.37
CA VAL A 230 10.96 -9.63 -1.02
C VAL A 230 12.14 -10.60 -1.20
N PRO A 231 13.37 -10.32 -0.72
CA PRO A 231 14.50 -11.24 -0.93
C PRO A 231 14.28 -12.61 -0.28
N THR A 232 13.68 -12.65 0.91
CA THR A 232 13.40 -13.89 1.65
C THR A 232 12.34 -14.72 0.92
N LEU A 233 11.27 -14.09 0.47
CA LEU A 233 10.21 -14.74 -0.32
C LEU A 233 10.72 -15.24 -1.68
N THR A 234 11.57 -14.47 -2.38
CA THR A 234 12.21 -14.91 -3.63
C THR A 234 13.10 -16.14 -3.42
N LYS A 235 13.90 -16.16 -2.35
CA LYS A 235 14.72 -17.33 -2.01
C LYS A 235 13.86 -18.56 -1.73
N LEU A 236 12.74 -18.38 -1.02
CA LEU A 236 11.79 -19.46 -0.77
C LEU A 236 11.18 -19.99 -2.07
N LEU A 237 10.74 -19.09 -2.97
CA LEU A 237 10.20 -19.46 -4.28
C LEU A 237 11.20 -20.29 -5.09
N LEU A 238 12.49 -19.88 -5.14
CA LEU A 238 13.53 -20.63 -5.84
C LEU A 238 13.72 -22.05 -5.27
N ARG A 239 13.67 -22.20 -3.95
CA ARG A 239 13.77 -23.50 -3.29
C ARG A 239 12.56 -24.39 -3.59
N VAL A 240 11.35 -23.80 -3.62
CA VAL A 240 10.12 -24.52 -4.04
C VAL A 240 10.26 -24.98 -5.48
N THR A 241 10.68 -24.10 -6.40
CA THR A 241 10.89 -24.47 -7.81
C THR A 241 11.88 -25.63 -7.94
N LEU A 242 13.02 -25.58 -7.24
CA LEU A 242 13.99 -26.67 -7.25
C LEU A 242 13.40 -27.99 -6.72
N ALA A 243 12.67 -27.95 -5.62
CA ALA A 243 12.05 -29.14 -5.03
C ALA A 243 10.98 -29.75 -5.96
N VAL A 244 10.19 -28.91 -6.64
CA VAL A 244 9.21 -29.35 -7.65
C VAL A 244 9.91 -30.00 -8.84
N THR A 245 11.00 -29.41 -9.35
CA THR A 245 11.79 -30.00 -10.43
C THR A 245 12.37 -31.36 -10.04
N GLN A 246 12.98 -31.47 -8.86
CA GLN A 246 13.51 -32.74 -8.36
C GLN A 246 12.42 -33.81 -8.20
N THR A 247 11.23 -33.42 -7.73
CA THR A 247 10.09 -34.33 -7.60
C THR A 247 9.61 -34.80 -8.97
N LYS A 248 9.55 -33.89 -9.95
CA LYS A 248 9.21 -34.24 -11.32
C LYS A 248 10.23 -35.22 -11.92
N ASP A 249 11.52 -34.93 -11.81
CA ASP A 249 12.58 -35.82 -12.32
C ASP A 249 12.51 -37.19 -11.64
N LYS A 250 12.22 -37.23 -10.33
CA LYS A 250 12.02 -38.48 -9.59
C LYS A 250 10.82 -39.26 -10.14
N LEU A 251 9.68 -38.61 -10.33
CA LEU A 251 8.46 -39.25 -10.87
C LEU A 251 8.66 -39.73 -12.31
N GLU A 252 9.37 -38.96 -13.16
CA GLU A 252 9.71 -39.37 -14.52
C GLU A 252 10.63 -40.59 -14.52
N ASN A 253 11.64 -40.62 -13.64
CA ASN A 253 12.51 -41.78 -13.46
C ASN A 253 11.74 -42.99 -12.91
N GLU A 254 10.86 -42.82 -11.92
CA GLU A 254 9.99 -43.90 -11.41
C GLU A 254 9.06 -44.44 -12.51
N LEU A 255 8.55 -43.57 -13.39
CA LEU A 255 7.72 -43.98 -14.52
C LEU A 255 8.53 -44.72 -15.59
N ALA A 256 9.75 -44.28 -15.89
CA ALA A 256 10.64 -44.90 -16.88
C ALA A 256 11.24 -46.23 -16.39
N THR A 257 11.50 -46.35 -15.09
CA THR A 257 12.05 -47.55 -14.45
C THR A 257 10.97 -48.55 -14.02
N ARG A 258 9.69 -48.16 -14.09
CA ARG A 258 8.55 -49.08 -13.97
C ARG A 258 8.62 -50.11 -15.09
N LYS A 259 9.15 -51.29 -14.79
CA LYS A 259 9.27 -52.38 -15.76
C LYS A 259 7.86 -52.88 -16.13
N PRO A 260 7.57 -53.10 -17.43
CA PRO A 260 6.42 -53.89 -17.86
C PRO A 260 6.40 -55.30 -17.24
N ASP A 261 7.58 -55.81 -16.87
CA ASP A 261 7.78 -57.16 -16.35
C ASP A 261 7.17 -57.43 -14.98
N GLU A 262 6.90 -56.43 -14.12
CA GLU A 262 6.20 -56.69 -12.86
C GLU A 262 4.73 -57.02 -13.09
N ASP A 263 4.08 -56.29 -14.00
CA ASP A 263 2.71 -56.58 -14.42
C ASP A 263 2.66 -57.90 -15.22
N VAL A 264 3.65 -58.19 -16.07
CA VAL A 264 3.73 -59.46 -16.82
C VAL A 264 4.07 -60.65 -15.92
N LYS A 265 4.95 -60.51 -14.91
CA LYS A 265 5.21 -61.57 -13.91
C LYS A 265 3.99 -61.82 -13.04
N ALA A 266 3.35 -60.78 -12.52
CA ALA A 266 2.14 -60.93 -11.72
C ALA A 266 1.00 -61.56 -12.52
N THR A 267 0.84 -61.17 -13.79
CA THR A 267 -0.14 -61.76 -14.71
C THR A 267 0.21 -63.22 -15.05
N GLY A 268 1.49 -63.52 -15.27
CA GLY A 268 1.98 -64.86 -15.56
C GLY A 268 1.85 -65.84 -14.38
N GLU A 269 2.10 -65.38 -13.15
CA GLU A 269 1.90 -66.17 -11.94
C GLU A 269 0.42 -66.43 -11.66
N LYS A 270 -0.44 -65.42 -11.81
CA LYS A 270 -1.89 -65.59 -11.70
C LYS A 270 -2.45 -66.52 -12.78
N GLN A 271 -1.95 -66.44 -14.01
CA GLN A 271 -2.32 -67.38 -15.07
C GLN A 271 -1.87 -68.82 -14.76
N LYS A 272 -0.67 -69.02 -14.19
CA LYS A 272 -0.20 -70.34 -13.74
C LYS A 272 -1.11 -70.91 -12.64
N GLU A 273 -1.60 -70.06 -11.74
CA GLU A 273 -2.53 -70.49 -10.70
C GLU A 273 -3.90 -70.86 -11.28
N CYS A 274 -4.46 -70.07 -12.20
CA CYS A 274 -5.70 -70.43 -12.91
C CYS A 274 -5.56 -71.76 -13.65
N ASN A 275 -4.42 -72.00 -14.31
CA ASN A 275 -4.18 -73.24 -15.06
C ASN A 275 -4.23 -74.51 -14.20
N LYS A 276 -4.04 -74.45 -12.87
CA LYS A 276 -4.18 -75.62 -11.98
C LYS A 276 -5.63 -76.10 -11.86
N HIS A 277 -6.60 -75.24 -12.13
CA HIS A 277 -8.04 -75.50 -11.98
C HIS A 277 -8.75 -75.74 -13.32
N HIS A 278 -8.02 -76.00 -14.40
CA HIS A 278 -8.58 -76.16 -15.76
C HIS A 278 -9.59 -77.31 -15.91
N ALA A 279 -9.62 -78.27 -14.98
CA ALA A 279 -10.49 -79.45 -15.04
C ALA A 279 -11.90 -79.22 -14.46
N SER A 280 -12.11 -78.12 -13.73
CA SER A 280 -13.35 -77.84 -13.01
C SER A 280 -13.76 -76.38 -13.17
N GLN A 281 -14.95 -76.16 -13.73
CA GLN A 281 -15.52 -74.82 -13.84
C GLN A 281 -15.71 -74.17 -12.46
N HIS A 282 -16.18 -74.95 -11.48
CA HIS A 282 -16.42 -74.45 -10.13
C HIS A 282 -15.11 -74.01 -9.46
N ASP A 283 -14.06 -74.83 -9.55
CA ASP A 283 -12.78 -74.52 -8.89
C ASP A 283 -12.07 -73.35 -9.57
N CYS A 284 -12.20 -73.23 -10.90
CA CYS A 284 -11.68 -72.09 -11.65
C CYS A 284 -12.40 -70.78 -11.27
N ASP A 285 -13.73 -70.77 -11.30
CA ASP A 285 -14.51 -69.55 -11.02
C ASP A 285 -14.54 -69.18 -9.52
N SER A 286 -14.15 -70.10 -8.62
CA SER A 286 -13.97 -69.83 -7.18
C SER A 286 -12.83 -68.86 -6.88
N LYS A 287 -11.90 -68.67 -7.82
CA LYS A 287 -10.83 -67.67 -7.72
C LYS A 287 -11.33 -66.33 -8.24
N ASP A 288 -11.20 -65.31 -7.40
CA ASP A 288 -11.54 -63.91 -7.67
C ASP A 288 -10.80 -63.31 -8.88
N PHE A 289 -9.75 -63.94 -9.39
CA PHE A 289 -9.00 -63.47 -10.56
C PHE A 289 -9.01 -64.43 -11.76
N CYS A 290 -9.78 -65.53 -11.75
CA CYS A 290 -9.86 -66.49 -12.86
C CYS A 290 -11.26 -66.55 -13.49
N THR A 291 -11.35 -66.99 -14.74
CA THR A 291 -12.62 -67.22 -15.46
C THR A 291 -12.53 -68.49 -16.28
N TYR A 292 -13.56 -69.34 -16.21
CA TYR A 292 -13.63 -70.56 -17.00
C TYR A 292 -14.23 -70.31 -18.41
N ASP A 293 -13.48 -70.71 -19.44
CA ASP A 293 -13.81 -70.59 -20.85
C ASP A 293 -13.90 -71.98 -21.48
N LYS A 294 -15.14 -72.41 -21.77
CA LYS A 294 -15.45 -73.71 -22.40
C LYS A 294 -15.02 -73.81 -23.86
N ALA A 295 -14.75 -72.68 -24.53
CA ALA A 295 -14.34 -72.67 -25.93
C ALA A 295 -12.84 -73.02 -26.11
N LYS A 296 -12.09 -73.14 -25.02
CA LYS A 296 -10.65 -73.46 -25.03
C LYS A 296 -10.39 -74.98 -24.93
N ASP A 297 -9.22 -75.37 -25.42
CA ASP A 297 -8.70 -76.74 -25.31
C ASP A 297 -8.75 -77.27 -23.87
N GLU A 298 -8.95 -78.58 -23.72
CA GLU A 298 -8.73 -79.28 -22.46
C GLU A 298 -7.30 -79.01 -21.95
N GLY A 299 -7.20 -78.43 -20.75
CA GLY A 299 -5.94 -77.93 -20.18
C GLY A 299 -5.79 -76.40 -20.15
N LYS A 300 -6.59 -75.65 -20.94
CA LYS A 300 -6.50 -74.17 -21.05
C LYS A 300 -7.82 -73.46 -20.74
N ARG A 301 -8.79 -74.17 -20.18
CA ARG A 301 -10.14 -73.66 -19.92
C ARG A 301 -10.21 -72.67 -18.77
N CYS A 302 -9.20 -72.54 -17.91
CA CYS A 302 -9.19 -71.57 -16.83
C CYS A 302 -8.18 -70.45 -17.08
N VAL A 303 -8.64 -69.21 -17.25
CA VAL A 303 -7.82 -68.08 -17.69
C VAL A 303 -7.86 -66.94 -16.68
N TYR A 304 -6.73 -66.27 -16.48
CA TYR A 304 -6.66 -65.05 -15.67
C TYR A 304 -7.51 -63.95 -16.29
N ASN A 305 -8.34 -63.31 -15.47
CA ASN A 305 -9.20 -62.23 -15.89
C ASN A 305 -8.95 -60.99 -15.03
N LYS A 306 -8.29 -59.99 -15.63
CA LYS A 306 -7.93 -58.74 -14.95
C LYS A 306 -9.16 -57.90 -14.52
N THR A 307 -10.35 -58.17 -15.06
CA THR A 307 -11.58 -57.41 -14.73
C THR A 307 -12.37 -57.98 -13.56
N LYS A 308 -11.99 -59.13 -12.99
CA LYS A 308 -12.56 -59.64 -11.74
C LYS A 308 -11.79 -59.21 -10.48
N VAL A 309 -10.62 -58.59 -10.65
CA VAL A 309 -9.77 -58.03 -9.57
C VAL A 309 -10.29 -56.66 -9.12
#